data_AF-A0A968VYK7-F1
#
_entry.id   AF-A0A968VYK7-F1
#
_cell.length_a   1.000
_cell.length_b   1.000
_cell.length_c   1.000
_cell.angle_alpha   90.00
_cell.angle_beta   90.00
_cell.angle_gamma   90.00
#
_symmetry.space_group_name_H-M   'P 1'
#
loop_
_entity.id
_entity.type
_entity.pdbx_description
1 polymer ?
#
loop_
_entity_poly.entity_id
_entity_poly.type
_entity_poly.pdbx_seq_one_letter_code
_entity_poly.pdbx_strand_id
1 'polypeptide(L)'
;MKQPAAFTDGFNDLYNELELLAEADKKNIALNIASYYQNLFTQKLNERTGSDLGYENFLNSDLRSQYLQYYYISANTFNEGEKQMLDKGMDASAYSNAHLQYHRLLRNYIENFNIQDLFIIEPVSGHVAYSVKKQAEFGTSLVSGPFNNTALAKAFKEINKDAASRALKYPIQNFICLLMANPACLCFRPFTKMARK
;
A
#
# COMPACT_ATOMS: atom_id res chain seq x y z
N MET A 1 19.13 6.20 2.32
CA MET A 1 18.50 4.86 2.13
C MET A 1 18.01 4.80 0.68
N LYS A 2 18.40 3.79 -0.10
CA LYS A 2 17.99 3.67 -1.52
C LYS A 2 16.59 3.05 -1.71
N GLN A 3 16.09 2.31 -0.72
CA GLN A 3 14.84 1.54 -0.83
C GLN A 3 13.60 2.43 -1.03
N PRO A 4 13.38 3.53 -0.26
CA PRO A 4 12.18 4.35 -0.44
C PRO A 4 12.07 4.95 -1.84
N ALA A 5 13.18 5.49 -2.35
CA ALA A 5 13.26 6.03 -3.70
C ALA A 5 12.96 4.96 -4.75
N ALA A 6 13.52 3.76 -4.64
CA ALA A 6 13.27 2.69 -5.62
C ALA A 6 11.78 2.33 -5.76
N PHE A 7 11.01 2.36 -4.67
CA PHE A 7 9.56 2.10 -4.73
C PHE A 7 8.76 3.29 -5.24
N THR A 8 9.10 4.52 -4.87
CA THR A 8 8.41 5.72 -5.40
C THR A 8 8.73 5.92 -6.87
N ASP A 9 9.98 5.74 -7.28
CA ASP A 9 10.44 5.87 -8.66
C ASP A 9 9.80 4.77 -9.51
N GLY A 10 9.88 3.50 -9.08
CA GLY A 10 9.23 2.40 -9.79
C GLY A 10 7.70 2.57 -9.89
N PHE A 11 7.04 3.15 -8.88
CA PHE A 11 5.61 3.46 -8.97
C PHE A 11 5.32 4.57 -9.98
N ASN A 12 6.18 5.59 -10.05
CA ASN A 12 6.05 6.68 -11.01
C ASN A 12 6.33 6.19 -12.44
N ASP A 13 7.30 5.31 -12.62
CA ASP A 13 7.67 4.72 -13.92
C ASP A 13 6.52 3.92 -14.54
N LEU A 14 5.65 3.32 -13.71
CA LEU A 14 4.42 2.66 -14.19
C LEU A 14 3.53 3.58 -15.03
N TYR A 15 3.60 4.91 -14.86
CA TYR A 15 2.86 5.82 -15.73
C TYR A 15 3.20 5.57 -17.21
N ASN A 16 4.48 5.45 -17.54
CA ASN A 16 4.96 5.24 -18.90
C ASN A 16 4.90 3.76 -19.30
N GLU A 17 5.25 2.84 -18.40
CA GLU A 17 5.28 1.40 -18.70
C GLU A 17 3.89 0.86 -19.09
N LEU A 18 2.82 1.46 -18.55
CA LEU A 18 1.44 1.02 -18.77
C LEU A 18 0.76 1.68 -19.97
N GLU A 19 1.38 2.67 -20.63
CA GLU A 19 0.82 3.28 -21.85
C GLU A 19 0.65 2.26 -22.97
N LEU A 20 1.60 1.32 -23.07
CA LEU A 20 1.63 0.26 -24.09
C LEU A 20 0.84 -0.99 -23.71
N LEU A 21 0.26 -1.03 -22.50
CA LEU A 21 -0.53 -2.17 -22.05
C LEU A 21 -1.80 -2.29 -22.91
N ALA A 22 -2.11 -3.49 -23.40
CA ALA A 22 -3.29 -3.70 -24.23
C ALA A 22 -4.57 -3.41 -23.44
N GLU A 23 -5.59 -2.85 -24.11
CA GLU A 23 -6.88 -2.54 -23.47
C GLU A 23 -7.57 -3.78 -22.87
N ALA A 24 -7.38 -4.95 -23.50
CA ALA A 24 -7.87 -6.22 -22.95
C ALA A 24 -7.22 -6.53 -21.58
N ASP A 25 -5.92 -6.27 -21.43
CA ASP A 25 -5.20 -6.50 -20.18
C ASP A 25 -5.60 -5.48 -19.11
N LYS A 26 -5.72 -4.20 -19.46
CA LYS A 26 -6.26 -3.16 -18.55
C LYS A 26 -7.64 -3.55 -18.03
N LYS A 27 -8.52 -4.04 -18.90
CA LYS A 27 -9.85 -4.52 -18.53
C LYS A 27 -9.79 -5.75 -17.63
N ASN A 28 -8.93 -6.73 -17.92
CA ASN A 28 -8.75 -7.92 -17.10
C ASN A 28 -8.27 -7.57 -15.68
N ILE A 29 -7.32 -6.64 -15.57
CA ILE A 29 -6.85 -6.08 -14.29
C ILE A 29 -8.02 -5.46 -13.51
N ALA A 30 -8.77 -4.55 -14.14
CA ALA A 30 -9.90 -3.88 -13.49
C ALA A 30 -10.98 -4.88 -13.02
N LEU A 31 -11.30 -5.89 -13.82
CA LEU A 31 -12.28 -6.93 -13.47
C LEU A 31 -11.79 -7.80 -12.29
N ASN A 32 -10.51 -8.15 -12.27
CA ASN A 32 -9.95 -8.97 -11.19
C ASN A 32 -9.95 -8.19 -9.86
N ILE A 33 -9.63 -6.89 -9.90
CA ILE A 33 -9.72 -6.00 -8.75
C ILE A 33 -11.16 -5.83 -8.26
N ALA A 34 -12.10 -5.60 -9.17
CA ALA A 34 -13.51 -5.50 -8.81
C ALA A 34 -14.00 -6.78 -8.11
N SER A 35 -13.63 -7.95 -8.64
CA SER A 35 -13.94 -9.23 -8.02
C SER A 35 -13.34 -9.39 -6.63
N TYR A 36 -12.09 -8.97 -6.41
CA TYR A 36 -11.46 -8.98 -5.10
C TYR A 36 -12.23 -8.11 -4.09
N TYR A 37 -12.58 -6.87 -4.47
CA TYR A 37 -13.33 -6.00 -3.57
C TYR A 37 -14.73 -6.53 -3.28
N GLN A 38 -15.44 -7.00 -4.30
CA GLN A 38 -16.79 -7.53 -4.17
C GLN A 38 -16.85 -8.80 -3.31
N ASN A 39 -16.00 -9.78 -3.62
CA ASN A 39 -16.15 -11.14 -3.11
C ASN A 39 -15.27 -11.46 -1.89
N LEU A 40 -14.29 -10.62 -1.57
CA LEU A 40 -13.39 -10.86 -0.43
C LEU A 40 -13.35 -9.69 0.53
N PHE A 41 -12.93 -8.51 0.06
CA PHE A 41 -12.68 -7.39 0.96
C PHE A 41 -13.97 -6.87 1.61
N THR A 42 -14.96 -6.52 0.80
CA THR A 42 -16.20 -5.91 1.27
C THR A 42 -17.05 -6.90 2.05
N GLN A 43 -17.08 -8.17 1.64
CA GLN A 43 -17.75 -9.22 2.41
C GLN A 43 -17.21 -9.27 3.86
N LYS A 44 -15.89 -9.44 4.03
CA LYS A 44 -15.26 -9.47 5.36
C LYS A 44 -15.46 -8.16 6.13
N LEU A 45 -15.45 -7.03 5.44
CA LEU A 45 -15.64 -5.73 6.06
C LEU A 45 -17.06 -5.60 6.61
N ASN A 46 -18.07 -5.93 5.81
CA ASN A 46 -19.48 -5.89 6.17
C ASN A 46 -19.79 -6.86 7.32
N GLU A 47 -19.22 -8.06 7.30
CA GLU A 47 -19.30 -9.03 8.42
C GLU A 47 -18.73 -8.45 9.72
N ARG A 48 -17.60 -7.72 9.65
CA ARG A 48 -16.95 -7.15 10.84
C ARG A 48 -17.66 -5.89 11.37
N THR A 49 -18.25 -5.08 10.49
CA THR A 49 -18.85 -3.79 10.87
C THR A 49 -20.36 -3.85 11.05
N GLY A 50 -21.02 -4.90 10.56
CA GLY A 50 -22.49 -4.97 10.48
C GLY A 50 -23.10 -3.95 9.51
N SER A 51 -22.28 -3.36 8.64
CA SER A 51 -22.71 -2.37 7.64
C SER A 51 -22.84 -3.02 6.26
N ASP A 52 -23.67 -2.44 5.39
CA ASP A 52 -23.75 -2.83 3.98
C ASP A 52 -23.01 -1.80 3.12
N LEU A 53 -21.68 -1.95 3.04
CA LEU A 53 -20.85 -1.10 2.19
C LEU A 53 -20.79 -1.72 0.80
N GLY A 54 -21.03 -0.91 -0.25
CA GLY A 54 -20.82 -1.32 -1.64
C GLY A 54 -19.33 -1.37 -1.98
N TYR A 55 -18.92 -2.36 -2.78
CA TYR A 55 -17.50 -2.56 -3.16
C TYR A 55 -16.98 -1.44 -4.08
N GLU A 56 -17.88 -0.77 -4.79
CA GLU A 56 -17.61 0.35 -5.68
C GLU A 56 -16.92 1.51 -4.93
N ASN A 57 -17.18 1.65 -3.63
CA ASN A 57 -16.57 2.67 -2.78
C ASN A 57 -15.06 2.48 -2.57
N PHE A 58 -14.53 1.30 -2.90
CA PHE A 58 -13.13 0.95 -2.72
C PHE A 58 -12.36 0.83 -4.05
N LEU A 59 -13.06 0.97 -5.17
CA LEU A 59 -12.43 0.98 -6.48
C LEU A 59 -11.67 2.30 -6.69
N ASN A 60 -10.54 2.20 -7.38
CA ASN A 60 -9.75 3.35 -7.81
C ASN A 60 -9.65 3.34 -9.34
N SER A 61 -9.59 4.51 -9.97
CA SER A 61 -9.48 4.66 -11.43
C SER A 61 -8.04 4.81 -11.93
N ASP A 62 -7.07 4.97 -11.02
CA ASP A 62 -5.66 5.09 -11.38
C ASP A 62 -5.12 3.73 -11.82
N LEU A 63 -4.68 3.63 -13.09
CA LEU A 63 -4.23 2.37 -13.67
C LEU A 63 -3.00 1.79 -12.93
N ARG A 64 -2.09 2.63 -12.40
CA ARG A 64 -0.92 2.16 -11.65
C ARG A 64 -1.34 1.54 -10.33
N SER A 65 -2.33 2.15 -9.68
CA SER A 65 -2.94 1.62 -8.45
C SER A 65 -3.58 0.25 -8.71
N GLN A 66 -4.41 0.14 -9.76
CA GLN A 66 -5.03 -1.14 -10.15
C GLN A 66 -3.98 -2.20 -10.52
N TYR A 67 -2.95 -1.82 -11.26
CA TYR A 67 -1.87 -2.69 -11.70
C TYR A 67 -1.11 -3.29 -10.50
N LEU A 68 -0.73 -2.46 -9.53
CA LEU A 68 -0.09 -2.93 -8.31
C LEU A 68 -1.02 -3.78 -7.45
N GLN A 69 -2.27 -3.38 -7.26
CA GLN A 69 -3.23 -4.19 -6.50
C GLN A 69 -3.45 -5.54 -7.19
N TYR A 70 -3.41 -5.60 -8.51
CA TYR A 70 -3.63 -6.83 -9.25
C TYR A 70 -2.51 -7.82 -8.94
N TYR A 71 -1.26 -7.46 -9.22
CA TYR A 71 -0.13 -8.38 -9.05
C TYR A 71 0.15 -8.75 -7.59
N TYR A 72 -0.09 -7.84 -6.64
CA TYR A 72 0.34 -8.02 -5.25
C TYR A 72 -0.80 -8.39 -4.29
N ILE A 73 -2.07 -8.21 -4.67
CA ILE A 73 -3.23 -8.53 -3.83
C ILE A 73 -4.10 -9.60 -4.50
N SER A 74 -4.77 -9.25 -5.60
CA SER A 74 -5.87 -10.07 -6.13
C SER A 74 -5.40 -11.27 -6.95
N ALA A 75 -4.33 -11.13 -7.74
CA ALA A 75 -3.68 -12.24 -8.46
C ALA A 75 -2.60 -12.96 -7.63
N ASN A 76 -2.26 -12.42 -6.47
CA ASN A 76 -1.29 -13.03 -5.56
C ASN A 76 -1.90 -14.31 -4.95
N THR A 77 -1.26 -15.45 -5.21
CA THR A 77 -1.76 -16.79 -4.83
C THR A 77 -1.55 -17.15 -3.36
N PHE A 78 -0.78 -16.36 -2.60
CA PHE A 78 -0.67 -16.54 -1.16
C PHE A 78 -2.00 -16.18 -0.46
N ASN A 79 -2.25 -16.80 0.69
CA ASN A 79 -3.49 -16.57 1.42
C ASN A 79 -3.59 -15.13 1.95
N GLU A 80 -4.80 -14.78 2.36
CA GLU A 80 -5.09 -13.55 3.07
C GLU A 80 -4.25 -13.45 4.36
N GLY A 81 -3.54 -12.33 4.54
CA GLY A 81 -2.58 -12.16 5.64
C GLY A 81 -1.16 -12.71 5.36
N GLU A 82 -0.98 -13.39 4.22
CA GLU A 82 0.30 -13.94 3.75
C GLU A 82 0.78 -13.31 2.44
N LYS A 83 0.12 -12.25 1.96
CA LYS A 83 0.46 -11.59 0.69
C LYS A 83 1.91 -11.10 0.64
N GLN A 84 2.50 -10.77 1.79
CA GLN A 84 3.93 -10.45 1.91
C GLN A 84 4.86 -11.59 1.47
N MET A 85 4.41 -12.82 1.27
CA MET A 85 5.29 -13.91 0.84
C MET A 85 5.66 -13.83 -0.65
N LEU A 86 4.95 -13.01 -1.43
CA LEU A 86 5.26 -12.78 -2.83
C LEU A 86 6.49 -11.87 -2.97
N ASP A 87 7.61 -12.42 -3.43
CA ASP A 87 8.84 -11.65 -3.58
C ASP A 87 8.86 -10.76 -4.85
N LYS A 88 8.12 -11.12 -5.91
CA LYS A 88 8.03 -10.37 -7.16
C LYS A 88 6.66 -10.55 -7.83
N GLY A 89 6.09 -9.49 -8.38
CA GLY A 89 4.95 -9.58 -9.29
C GLY A 89 5.28 -10.39 -10.56
N MET A 90 4.26 -10.95 -11.20
CA MET A 90 4.40 -11.76 -12.43
C MET A 90 4.52 -10.91 -13.70
N ASP A 91 5.08 -9.72 -13.57
CA ASP A 91 5.27 -8.73 -14.62
C ASP A 91 6.76 -8.34 -14.79
N ALA A 92 7.00 -7.47 -15.76
CA ALA A 92 8.34 -7.00 -16.12
C ALA A 92 8.64 -5.57 -15.64
N SER A 93 7.78 -4.95 -14.84
CA SER A 93 7.93 -3.54 -14.42
C SER A 93 9.21 -3.27 -13.63
N ALA A 94 9.70 -2.03 -13.72
CA ALA A 94 10.74 -1.52 -12.84
C ALA A 94 10.34 -1.67 -11.35
N TYR A 95 9.05 -1.46 -11.04
CA TYR A 95 8.51 -1.66 -9.70
C TYR A 95 8.74 -3.08 -9.18
N SER A 96 8.41 -4.10 -9.97
CA SER A 96 8.59 -5.50 -9.56
C SER A 96 10.06 -5.89 -9.43
N ASN A 97 10.96 -5.28 -10.20
CA ASN A 97 12.39 -5.48 -9.99
C ASN A 97 12.88 -4.85 -8.67
N ALA A 98 12.42 -3.64 -8.33
CA ALA A 98 12.68 -3.04 -7.02
C ALA A 98 12.10 -3.90 -5.87
N HIS A 99 10.90 -4.46 -6.07
CA HIS A 99 10.28 -5.36 -5.12
C HIS A 99 11.14 -6.61 -4.88
N LEU A 100 11.57 -7.30 -5.95
CA LEU A 100 12.47 -8.46 -5.85
C LEU A 100 13.76 -8.13 -5.09
N GLN A 101 14.32 -6.95 -5.31
CA GLN A 101 15.58 -6.54 -4.70
C GLN A 101 15.46 -6.26 -3.20
N TYR A 102 14.38 -5.58 -2.77
CA TYR A 102 14.31 -5.01 -1.42
C TYR A 102 13.26 -5.65 -0.51
N HIS A 103 12.25 -6.34 -1.05
CA HIS A 103 11.11 -6.80 -0.27
C HIS A 103 11.50 -7.78 0.84
N ARG A 104 12.36 -8.77 0.57
CA ARG A 104 12.80 -9.75 1.59
C ARG A 104 13.44 -9.07 2.79
N LEU A 105 14.26 -8.04 2.57
CA LEU A 105 14.89 -7.29 3.64
C LEU A 105 13.87 -6.53 4.48
N LEU A 106 12.90 -5.87 3.84
CA LEU A 106 11.84 -5.12 4.53
C LEU A 106 10.87 -6.05 5.28
N ARG A 107 10.55 -7.21 4.72
CA ARG A 107 9.76 -8.27 5.38
C ARG A 107 10.46 -8.76 6.64
N ASN A 108 11.74 -9.15 6.52
CA ASN A 108 12.55 -9.56 7.67
C ASN A 108 12.65 -8.45 8.72
N TYR A 109 12.71 -7.18 8.29
CA TYR A 109 12.74 -6.04 9.21
C TYR A 109 11.47 -5.96 10.06
N ILE A 110 10.29 -5.99 9.45
CA ILE A 110 9.04 -5.88 10.24
C ILE A 110 8.82 -7.09 11.17
N GLU A 111 9.28 -8.27 10.75
CA GLU A 111 9.22 -9.50 11.57
C GLU A 111 10.14 -9.41 12.78
N ASN A 112 11.40 -9.00 12.58
CA ASN A 112 12.38 -8.91 13.67
C ASN A 112 12.08 -7.79 14.67
N PHE A 113 11.45 -6.70 14.23
CA PHE A 113 11.17 -5.54 15.07
C PHE A 113 9.72 -5.46 15.56
N ASN A 114 8.93 -6.51 15.33
CA ASN A 114 7.52 -6.58 15.74
C ASN A 114 6.75 -5.32 15.28
N ILE A 115 6.81 -5.09 13.96
CA ILE A 115 6.06 -4.06 13.25
C ILE A 115 4.94 -4.75 12.47
N GLN A 116 3.70 -4.25 12.59
CA GLN A 116 2.54 -4.81 11.90
C GLN A 116 2.65 -4.63 10.39
N ASP A 117 3.03 -3.42 9.96
CA ASP A 117 3.32 -3.09 8.58
C ASP A 117 4.22 -1.84 8.47
N LEU A 118 4.91 -1.74 7.34
CA LEU A 118 5.77 -0.63 6.95
C LEU A 118 5.32 -0.12 5.58
N PHE A 119 5.14 1.19 5.50
CA PHE A 119 4.61 1.89 4.34
C PHE A 119 5.65 2.88 3.81
N ILE A 120 5.83 2.89 2.49
CA ILE A 120 6.51 3.97 1.78
C ILE A 120 5.45 4.68 0.95
N ILE A 121 5.27 5.97 1.23
CA ILE A 121 4.22 6.79 0.64
C ILE A 121 4.88 7.90 -0.17
N GLU A 122 4.44 8.07 -1.41
CA GLU A 122 4.90 9.17 -2.27
C GLU A 122 4.31 10.49 -1.73
N PRO A 123 5.15 11.49 -1.39
CA PRO A 123 4.73 12.65 -0.62
C PRO A 123 3.82 13.62 -1.37
N VAL A 124 3.90 13.71 -2.69
CA VAL A 124 3.11 14.70 -3.45
C VAL A 124 1.69 14.16 -3.71
N SER A 125 1.59 12.99 -4.29
CA SER A 125 0.36 12.33 -4.70
C SER A 125 -0.32 11.56 -3.56
N GLY A 126 0.44 11.22 -2.51
CA GLY A 126 -0.03 10.43 -1.37
C GLY A 126 -0.25 8.96 -1.67
N HIS A 127 0.24 8.44 -2.80
CA HIS A 127 0.12 7.01 -3.12
C HIS A 127 0.96 6.16 -2.17
N VAL A 128 0.37 5.09 -1.65
CA VAL A 128 1.08 4.06 -0.89
C VAL A 128 1.90 3.21 -1.87
N ALA A 129 3.04 3.75 -2.30
CA ALA A 129 3.97 3.13 -3.24
C ALA A 129 4.48 1.78 -2.72
N TYR A 130 4.54 1.56 -1.41
CA TYR A 130 4.87 0.27 -0.82
C TYR A 130 4.14 0.03 0.51
N SER A 131 3.73 -1.21 0.73
CA SER A 131 3.39 -1.81 2.03
C SER A 131 4.08 -3.18 2.09
N VAL A 132 4.48 -3.68 3.25
CA VAL A 132 4.97 -5.07 3.33
C VAL A 132 3.80 -6.04 3.23
N LYS A 133 2.72 -5.79 3.98
CA LYS A 133 1.57 -6.70 4.11
C LYS A 133 0.61 -6.71 2.92
N LYS A 134 0.64 -5.67 2.06
CA LYS A 134 -0.22 -5.52 0.88
C LYS A 134 -1.72 -5.62 1.22
N GLN A 135 -2.16 -4.72 2.10
CA GLN A 135 -3.58 -4.54 2.39
C GLN A 135 -4.25 -3.62 1.36
N ALA A 136 -5.56 -3.39 1.47
CA ALA A 136 -6.36 -2.74 0.44
C ALA A 136 -5.95 -1.28 0.13
N GLU A 137 -5.28 -0.59 1.06
CA GLU A 137 -4.73 0.75 0.84
C GLU A 137 -3.49 0.76 -0.07
N PHE A 138 -2.82 -0.39 -0.25
CA PHE A 138 -1.62 -0.50 -1.07
C PHE A 138 -1.88 -0.04 -2.50
N GLY A 139 -0.97 0.76 -3.05
CA GLY A 139 -1.11 1.37 -4.37
C GLY A 139 -2.03 2.60 -4.40
N THR A 140 -2.96 2.78 -3.45
CA THR A 140 -3.95 3.88 -3.51
C THR A 140 -3.43 5.20 -2.95
N SER A 141 -4.04 6.32 -3.35
CA SER A 141 -3.77 7.64 -2.75
C SER A 141 -4.47 7.82 -1.40
N LEU A 142 -3.69 8.17 -0.37
CA LEU A 142 -4.20 8.59 0.93
C LEU A 142 -4.76 10.02 0.92
N VAL A 143 -4.60 10.76 -0.18
CA VAL A 143 -5.13 12.13 -0.32
C VAL A 143 -6.49 12.11 -0.98
N SER A 144 -6.60 11.46 -2.15
CA SER A 144 -7.78 11.47 -3.01
C SER A 144 -8.43 10.11 -3.23
N GLY A 145 -7.79 9.02 -2.82
CA GLY A 145 -8.28 7.65 -3.02
C GLY A 145 -9.28 7.18 -1.95
N PRO A 146 -9.76 5.93 -2.07
CA PRO A 146 -10.83 5.39 -1.22
C PRO A 146 -10.46 5.29 0.27
N PHE A 147 -9.17 5.24 0.59
CA PHE A 147 -8.66 5.13 1.96
C PHE A 147 -8.24 6.47 2.57
N ASN A 148 -8.65 7.60 1.98
CA ASN A 148 -8.22 8.95 2.36
C ASN A 148 -8.66 9.43 3.76
N ASN A 149 -9.58 8.71 4.40
CA ASN A 149 -10.11 9.02 5.73
C ASN A 149 -9.64 8.04 6.81
N THR A 150 -8.77 7.09 6.45
CA THR A 150 -8.15 6.15 7.40
C THR A 150 -7.17 6.85 8.34
N ALA A 151 -6.77 6.20 9.43
CA ALA A 151 -5.76 6.78 10.33
C ALA A 151 -4.38 6.88 9.67
N LEU A 152 -4.03 5.96 8.76
CA LEU A 152 -2.81 6.09 7.96
C LEU A 152 -2.85 7.38 7.13
N ALA A 153 -3.99 7.64 6.46
CA ALA A 153 -4.15 8.87 5.69
C ALA A 153 -4.08 10.13 6.54
N LYS A 154 -4.68 10.12 7.74
CA LYS A 154 -4.59 11.23 8.70
C LYS A 154 -3.14 11.47 9.15
N ALA A 155 -2.44 10.42 9.57
CA ALA A 155 -1.04 10.49 9.98
C ALA A 155 -0.12 11.01 8.86
N PHE A 156 -0.32 10.52 7.62
CA PHE A 156 0.39 11.00 6.44
C PHE A 156 0.12 12.48 6.15
N LYS A 157 -1.15 12.90 6.14
CA LYS A 157 -1.53 14.30 5.88
C LYS A 157 -0.98 15.25 6.94
N GLU A 158 -0.86 14.82 8.19
CA GLU A 158 -0.28 15.63 9.26
C GLU A 158 1.22 15.82 9.11
N ILE A 159 1.99 14.73 8.96
CA ILE A 159 3.45 14.85 8.79
C ILE A 159 3.79 15.65 7.53
N ASN A 160 3.02 15.49 6.45
CA ASN A 160 3.28 16.19 5.19
C ASN A 160 2.95 17.70 5.24
N LYS A 161 2.07 18.13 6.17
CA LYS A 161 1.82 19.56 6.43
C LYS A 161 2.91 20.19 7.29
N ASP A 162 3.49 19.41 8.19
CA ASP A 162 4.50 19.88 9.14
C ASP A 162 5.91 19.55 8.64
N ALA A 163 6.35 20.27 7.61
CA ALA A 163 7.68 20.10 7.02
C ALA A 163 8.85 20.38 8.00
N ALA A 164 8.57 21.02 9.16
CA ALA A 164 9.55 21.23 10.22
C ALA A 164 9.74 19.96 11.08
N SER A 165 8.69 19.15 11.21
CA SER A 165 8.74 17.87 11.93
C SER A 165 9.35 16.77 11.07
N ARG A 166 10.51 16.25 11.51
CA ARG A 166 11.14 15.08 10.89
C ARG A 166 10.46 13.75 11.29
N ALA A 167 9.64 13.76 12.34
CA ALA A 167 8.97 12.59 12.87
C ALA A 167 7.67 12.97 13.57
N LEU A 168 6.60 12.20 13.37
CA LEU A 168 5.31 12.37 14.04
C LEU A 168 4.78 11.03 14.53
N LYS A 169 4.28 11.00 15.77
CA LYS A 169 3.66 9.84 16.40
C LYS A 169 2.16 10.09 16.53
N TYR A 170 1.35 9.24 15.91
CA TYR A 170 -0.09 9.36 15.88
C TYR A 170 -0.75 8.40 16.88
N PRO A 171 -1.33 8.90 18.00
CA PRO A 171 -1.68 8.08 19.16
C PRO A 171 -2.87 7.13 18.95
N ILE A 172 -3.81 7.48 18.05
CA ILE A 172 -5.09 6.74 17.92
C ILE A 172 -4.89 5.33 17.34
N GLN A 173 -3.94 5.15 16.41
CA GLN A 173 -3.64 3.85 15.81
C GLN A 173 -2.15 3.50 15.83
N ASN A 174 -1.36 4.25 16.59
CA ASN A 174 0.09 4.09 16.75
C ASN A 174 0.86 4.11 15.43
N PHE A 175 0.54 5.01 14.52
CA PHE A 175 1.43 5.24 13.38
C PHE A 175 2.62 6.09 13.81
N ILE A 176 3.81 5.73 13.35
CA ILE A 176 4.99 6.59 13.39
C ILE A 176 5.36 6.88 11.95
N CYS A 177 5.37 8.16 11.59
CA CYS A 177 5.69 8.62 10.23
C CYS A 177 6.91 9.53 10.25
N LEU A 178 7.77 9.36 9.26
CA LEU A 178 9.04 10.05 9.10
C LEU A 178 9.13 10.63 7.68
N LEU A 179 9.45 11.92 7.57
CA LEU A 179 9.82 12.51 6.27
C LEU A 179 11.28 12.18 5.96
N MET A 180 11.50 11.58 4.80
CA MET A 180 12.82 11.15 4.36
C MET A 180 13.47 12.24 3.51
N ALA A 181 14.80 12.28 3.50
CA ALA A 181 15.58 13.26 2.73
C ALA A 181 15.42 13.15 1.19
N ASN A 182 14.94 12.01 0.70
CA ASN A 182 14.53 11.78 -0.70
C ASN A 182 13.04 11.50 -0.67
N PRO A 183 12.23 12.12 -1.55
CA PRO A 183 10.83 12.45 -1.30
C PRO A 183 9.99 11.17 -1.12
N ALA A 184 9.92 10.71 0.11
CA ALA A 184 9.17 9.56 0.54
C ALA A 184 8.80 9.79 2.01
N CYS A 185 7.56 9.47 2.37
CA CYS A 185 7.15 9.38 3.76
C CYS A 185 7.21 7.90 4.16
N LEU A 186 8.00 7.61 5.20
CA LEU A 186 8.08 6.27 5.79
C LEU A 186 7.15 6.22 7.00
N CYS A 187 6.07 5.45 6.91
CA CYS A 187 5.17 5.21 8.03
C CYS A 187 5.26 3.76 8.49
N PHE A 188 5.14 3.49 9.78
CA PHE A 188 5.04 2.13 10.30
C PHE A 188 4.07 2.04 11.46
N ARG A 189 3.47 0.86 11.61
CA ARG A 189 2.53 0.55 12.69
C ARG A 189 3.16 -0.48 13.63
N PRO A 190 3.69 -0.11 14.80
CA PRO A 190 4.24 -1.07 15.75
C PRO A 190 3.14 -1.99 16.30
N PHE A 191 3.49 -3.21 16.70
CA PHE A 191 2.63 -3.96 17.61
C PHE A 191 2.62 -3.27 18.97
N THR A 192 1.45 -2.84 19.42
CA THR A 192 1.26 -2.53 20.84
C THR A 192 1.40 -3.82 21.62
N LYS A 193 2.42 -3.94 22.48
CA LYS A 193 2.34 -4.89 23.58
C LYS A 193 1.03 -4.59 24.31
N MET A 194 0.10 -5.55 24.40
CA MET A 194 -0.87 -5.49 25.48
C MET A 194 -0.04 -5.32 26.74
N ALA A 195 -0.32 -4.28 27.52
CA ALA A 195 0.22 -4.19 28.86
C ALA A 195 -0.09 -5.53 29.53
N ARG A 196 0.96 -6.30 29.86
CA ARG A 196 0.79 -7.45 30.75
C ARG A 196 0.21 -6.85 32.02
N LYS A 197 -1.07 -7.15 32.29
CA LYS A 197 -1.65 -6.95 33.61
C LYS A 197 -0.91 -7.85 34.61
#